data_AF-A0A9D8Q071-F1
#
_entry.id   AF-A0A9D8Q071-F1
#
_cell.length_a   1.000
_cell.length_b   1.000
_cell.length_c   1.000
_cell.angle_alpha   90.00
_cell.angle_beta   90.00
_cell.angle_gamma   90.00
#
_symmetry.space_group_name_H-M   'P 1'
#
loop_
_entity.id
_entity.type
_entity.pdbx_description
1 polymer ?
#
loop_
_entity_poly.entity_id
_entity_poly.type
_entity_poly.pdbx_seq_one_letter_code
_entity_poly.pdbx_strand_id
1 'polypeptide(L)'
;MKHCLHTPLIPAARARCASLAFALALVAGAAHAQAPASMPPPPGLQAEPTAAAQPAPGLPLQRSRSTLKQLGLDYEVTLRGIQGTAGIPFSIRSDQVVDHAALHLKYTYSPALLPDLSHLRVTVNDVTVATLPVSVEEAGRPVERDVAIDPRLVTDYNRVNLQLIGHYTRECEDPDHTSLWANIDSASYLELGWLPLPLSNDLALLPVPFFDSRDTRRLELPFVFAGQPANGQLQAAGIVSSWFGALAGYRGAMFPVSTGALPARGNAVVVATPRNLPAGLALPEVAGPMLAVLSNPNDAGGKLLLVLGRDDAELRAAATALALGAPLSGASATLRDVKEAA
;
A
#
# COMPACT_ATOMS: atom_id res chain seq x y z
N MET A 1 8.62 -51.73 19.16
CA MET A 1 7.25 -52.14 19.56
C MET A 1 6.43 -50.88 19.71
N LYS A 2 5.30 -50.83 18.99
CA LYS A 2 4.45 -49.66 18.76
C LYS A 2 3.76 -49.21 20.06
N HIS A 3 3.88 -47.93 20.41
CA HIS A 3 3.02 -47.30 21.40
C HIS A 3 2.38 -46.03 20.82
N CYS A 4 1.35 -46.23 20.01
CA CYS A 4 0.34 -45.21 19.75
C CYS A 4 -0.60 -45.16 20.96
N LEU A 5 -0.61 -44.04 21.66
CA LEU A 5 -1.50 -43.79 22.79
C LEU A 5 -2.97 -43.75 22.33
N HIS A 6 -3.80 -44.45 23.11
CA HIS A 6 -5.25 -44.59 22.99
C HIS A 6 -5.99 -43.24 23.09
N THR A 7 -6.88 -42.98 22.14
CA THR A 7 -7.95 -41.98 22.25
C THR A 7 -9.20 -42.64 22.87
N PRO A 8 -9.78 -42.12 23.96
CA PRO A 8 -11.07 -42.63 24.45
C PRO A 8 -12.24 -42.04 23.65
N LEU A 9 -13.16 -42.94 23.27
CA LEU A 9 -14.44 -42.66 22.61
C LEU A 9 -15.40 -41.88 23.52
N ILE A 10 -15.91 -40.75 23.02
CA ILE A 10 -17.04 -40.01 23.61
C ILE A 10 -18.34 -40.48 22.91
N PRO A 11 -19.42 -40.83 23.64
CA PRO A 11 -20.66 -41.26 23.02
C PRO A 11 -21.46 -40.08 22.46
N ALA A 12 -21.93 -40.26 21.22
CA ALA A 12 -22.74 -39.32 20.47
C ALA A 12 -24.17 -39.17 21.04
N ALA A 13 -24.56 -37.95 21.37
CA ALA A 13 -25.95 -37.60 21.67
C ALA A 13 -26.75 -37.42 20.36
N ARG A 14 -27.84 -38.18 20.25
CA ARG A 14 -28.77 -38.19 19.11
C ARG A 14 -29.56 -36.87 19.04
N ALA A 15 -29.28 -36.04 18.04
CA ALA A 15 -30.16 -34.96 17.62
C ALA A 15 -31.17 -35.48 16.59
N ARG A 16 -32.46 -35.32 16.88
CA ARG A 16 -33.58 -35.81 16.06
C ARG A 16 -33.72 -34.96 14.79
N CYS A 17 -33.80 -35.66 13.66
CA CYS A 17 -34.24 -35.17 12.36
C CYS A 17 -35.66 -34.57 12.43
N ALA A 18 -35.82 -33.35 11.94
CA ALA A 18 -37.10 -32.79 11.51
C ALA A 18 -36.91 -32.25 10.09
N SER A 19 -37.12 -33.13 9.12
CA SER A 19 -37.14 -32.82 7.68
C SER A 19 -38.53 -32.25 7.36
N LEU A 20 -38.62 -30.94 7.13
CA LEU A 20 -39.76 -30.34 6.45
C LEU A 20 -39.40 -30.07 4.99
N ALA A 21 -40.06 -30.82 4.12
CA ALA A 21 -40.10 -30.61 2.69
C ALA A 21 -40.81 -29.29 2.37
N PHE A 22 -40.22 -28.49 1.50
CA PHE A 22 -40.94 -27.46 0.76
C PHE A 22 -40.45 -27.48 -0.69
N ALA A 23 -41.26 -28.07 -1.56
CA ALA A 23 -41.09 -28.08 -3.00
C ALA A 23 -42.24 -27.26 -3.60
N LEU A 24 -41.90 -26.12 -4.23
CA LEU A 24 -42.70 -25.33 -5.18
C LEU A 24 -41.81 -24.13 -5.56
N ALA A 25 -41.64 -23.66 -6.80
CA ALA A 25 -42.38 -23.84 -8.03
C ALA A 25 -41.44 -23.54 -9.23
N LEU A 26 -41.73 -24.15 -10.38
CA LEU A 26 -41.13 -23.86 -11.67
C LEU A 26 -41.42 -22.42 -12.11
N VAL A 27 -40.40 -21.69 -12.55
CA VAL A 27 -40.55 -20.47 -13.36
C VAL A 27 -40.13 -20.82 -14.79
N ALA A 28 -41.12 -21.05 -15.66
CA ALA A 28 -40.93 -21.10 -17.11
C ALA A 28 -41.49 -19.79 -17.69
N GLY A 29 -40.60 -18.86 -18.01
CA GLY A 29 -40.92 -17.60 -18.69
C GLY A 29 -40.05 -17.45 -19.93
N ALA A 30 -40.41 -18.16 -21.01
CA ALA A 30 -39.80 -17.95 -22.32
C ALA A 30 -40.41 -16.70 -22.98
N ALA A 31 -39.85 -15.53 -22.67
CA ALA A 31 -40.16 -14.31 -23.41
C ALA A 31 -39.45 -14.34 -24.76
N HIS A 32 -40.23 -14.41 -25.84
CA HIS A 32 -39.77 -14.19 -27.20
C HIS A 32 -39.28 -12.73 -27.33
N ALA A 33 -37.98 -12.53 -27.47
CA ALA A 33 -37.42 -11.25 -27.87
C ALA A 33 -37.66 -11.05 -29.39
N GLN A 34 -38.69 -10.28 -29.73
CA GLN A 34 -38.82 -9.71 -31.07
C GLN A 34 -37.85 -8.52 -31.17
N ALA A 35 -36.92 -8.59 -32.12
CA ALA A 35 -36.05 -7.47 -32.46
C ALA A 35 -36.88 -6.33 -33.09
N PRO A 36 -36.77 -5.07 -32.62
CA PRO A 36 -37.41 -3.96 -33.30
C PRO A 36 -36.68 -3.67 -34.62
N ALA A 37 -37.46 -3.58 -35.70
CA ALA A 37 -36.99 -3.12 -37.00
C ALA A 37 -36.46 -1.68 -36.88
N SER A 38 -35.25 -1.45 -37.38
CA SER A 38 -34.60 -0.15 -37.42
C SER A 38 -35.26 0.75 -38.47
N MET A 39 -35.80 1.88 -38.02
CA MET A 39 -36.21 2.99 -38.88
C MET A 39 -34.97 3.84 -39.23
N PRO A 40 -34.82 4.36 -40.47
CA PRO A 40 -33.68 5.23 -40.79
C PRO A 40 -33.83 6.58 -40.08
N PRO A 41 -32.74 7.20 -39.57
CA PRO A 41 -32.79 8.52 -38.98
C PRO A 41 -32.94 9.61 -40.06
N PRO A 42 -33.56 10.76 -39.73
CA PRO A 42 -33.69 11.89 -40.64
C PRO A 42 -32.31 12.52 -40.92
N PRO A 43 -32.05 13.01 -42.14
CA PRO A 43 -30.79 13.63 -42.48
C PRO A 43 -30.73 15.06 -41.89
N GLY A 44 -29.72 15.33 -41.06
CA GLY A 44 -29.36 16.71 -40.71
C GLY A 44 -29.21 17.02 -39.23
N LEU A 45 -28.40 16.26 -38.50
CA LEU A 45 -27.67 16.76 -37.33
C LEU A 45 -26.28 16.14 -37.39
N GLN A 46 -25.32 16.90 -37.93
CA GLN A 46 -23.91 16.52 -37.87
C GLN A 46 -23.49 16.59 -36.40
N ALA A 47 -23.30 15.44 -35.78
CA ALA A 47 -22.54 15.36 -34.54
C ALA A 47 -21.11 15.82 -34.86
N GLU A 48 -20.69 16.95 -34.29
CA GLU A 48 -19.28 17.30 -34.22
C GLU A 48 -18.52 16.09 -33.66
N PRO A 49 -17.37 15.71 -34.24
CA PRO A 49 -16.59 14.61 -33.73
C PRO A 49 -16.18 14.98 -32.30
N THR A 50 -16.80 14.34 -31.32
CA THR A 50 -16.27 14.30 -29.96
C THR A 50 -14.91 13.65 -30.13
N ALA A 51 -13.86 14.47 -30.06
CA ALA A 51 -12.49 13.99 -30.03
C ALA A 51 -12.45 12.92 -28.95
N ALA A 52 -12.21 11.67 -29.35
CA ALA A 52 -11.93 10.60 -28.43
C ALA A 52 -10.84 11.13 -27.49
N ALA A 53 -11.17 11.23 -26.20
CA ALA A 53 -10.19 11.60 -25.19
C ALA A 53 -9.02 10.65 -25.37
N GLN A 54 -7.89 11.20 -25.83
CA GLN A 54 -6.66 10.44 -25.94
C GLN A 54 -6.37 9.89 -24.54
N PRO A 55 -6.02 8.59 -24.40
CA PRO A 55 -5.57 8.07 -23.12
C PRO A 55 -4.46 8.99 -22.63
N ALA A 56 -4.64 9.60 -21.46
CA ALA A 56 -3.58 10.37 -20.83
C ALA A 56 -2.31 9.49 -20.84
N PRO A 57 -1.15 10.01 -21.25
CA PRO A 57 0.07 9.21 -21.26
C PRO A 57 0.25 8.61 -19.87
N GLY A 58 0.18 7.27 -19.80
CA GLY A 58 0.31 6.55 -18.53
C GLY A 58 1.63 6.90 -17.89
N LEU A 59 1.61 7.22 -16.60
CA LEU A 59 2.82 7.46 -15.84
C LEU A 59 3.73 6.21 -15.93
N PRO A 60 5.06 6.39 -16.04
CA PRO A 60 5.96 5.27 -16.28
C PRO A 60 5.90 4.27 -15.11
N LEU A 61 5.90 2.98 -15.44
CA LEU A 61 6.02 1.90 -14.46
C LEU A 61 7.23 2.13 -13.56
N GLN A 62 7.00 2.14 -12.26
CA GLN A 62 8.06 2.21 -11.25
C GLN A 62 8.35 0.81 -10.73
N ARG A 63 9.59 0.59 -10.29
CA ARG A 63 9.99 -0.64 -9.61
C ARG A 63 10.63 -0.31 -8.27
N SER A 64 10.32 -1.12 -7.28
CA SER A 64 10.92 -1.03 -5.96
C SER A 64 11.30 -2.41 -5.45
N ARG A 65 12.42 -2.46 -4.75
CA ARG A 65 12.93 -3.66 -4.07
C ARG A 65 12.98 -3.39 -2.57
N SER A 66 12.38 -4.28 -1.79
CA SER A 66 12.39 -4.24 -0.33
C SER A 66 12.93 -5.53 0.22
N THR A 67 14.06 -5.47 0.94
CA THR A 67 14.61 -6.66 1.62
C THR A 67 13.74 -7.06 2.81
N LEU A 68 13.83 -8.31 3.27
CA LEU A 68 13.10 -8.74 4.47
C LEU A 68 13.46 -7.89 5.70
N LYS A 69 14.71 -7.44 5.79
CA LYS A 69 15.17 -6.47 6.79
C LYS A 69 14.34 -5.18 6.77
N GLN A 70 14.17 -4.58 5.58
CA GLN A 70 13.36 -3.37 5.41
C GLN A 70 11.86 -3.59 5.69
N LEU A 71 11.41 -4.84 5.64
CA LEU A 71 10.04 -5.26 5.98
C LEU A 71 9.89 -5.70 7.45
N GLY A 72 10.94 -5.51 8.28
CA GLY A 72 10.90 -5.74 9.73
C GLY A 72 11.48 -7.08 10.19
N LEU A 73 12.12 -7.84 9.32
CA LEU A 73 12.80 -9.10 9.67
C LEU A 73 14.32 -8.89 9.64
N ASP A 74 14.86 -8.37 10.73
CA ASP A 74 16.27 -7.96 10.86
C ASP A 74 17.27 -9.11 11.06
N TYR A 75 16.80 -10.35 11.06
CA TYR A 75 17.58 -11.56 11.33
C TYR A 75 17.15 -12.71 10.42
N GLU A 76 17.98 -13.76 10.35
CA GLU A 76 17.63 -15.00 9.64
C GLU A 76 16.42 -15.66 10.30
N VAL A 77 15.38 -15.96 9.52
CA VAL A 77 14.15 -16.54 10.07
C VAL A 77 14.21 -18.05 9.98
N THR A 78 14.28 -18.72 11.13
CA THR A 78 14.20 -20.18 11.22
C THR A 78 12.75 -20.65 11.35
N LEU A 79 12.26 -21.36 10.35
CA LEU A 79 11.04 -22.16 10.41
C LEU A 79 11.39 -23.50 11.06
N ARG A 80 10.76 -23.85 12.19
CA ARG A 80 11.03 -25.10 12.94
C ARG A 80 9.83 -26.03 12.96
N GLY A 81 10.11 -27.32 13.14
CA GLY A 81 9.12 -28.36 13.29
C GLY A 81 8.37 -28.67 12.00
N ILE A 82 7.25 -29.39 12.11
CA ILE A 82 6.48 -29.87 10.97
C ILE A 82 5.72 -28.79 10.21
N GLN A 83 5.45 -27.64 10.84
CA GLN A 83 4.58 -26.58 10.31
C GLN A 83 5.08 -25.14 10.57
N GLY A 84 6.38 -24.95 10.79
CA GLY A 84 6.95 -23.64 11.10
C GLY A 84 6.59 -22.56 10.07
N THR A 85 6.13 -21.39 10.54
CA THR A 85 5.68 -20.28 9.68
C THR A 85 6.39 -18.97 9.97
N ALA A 86 6.63 -18.17 8.93
CA ALA A 86 7.03 -16.78 9.03
C ALA A 86 6.16 -15.90 8.15
N GLY A 87 5.64 -14.80 8.71
CA GLY A 87 4.87 -13.80 8.00
C GLY A 87 5.69 -12.56 7.72
N ILE A 88 5.72 -12.13 6.46
CA ILE A 88 6.39 -10.92 6.01
C ILE A 88 5.30 -9.92 5.62
N PRO A 89 5.08 -8.85 6.39
CA PRO A 89 4.13 -7.82 6.03
C PRO A 89 4.69 -6.92 4.94
N PHE A 90 3.84 -6.50 4.01
CA PHE A 90 4.14 -5.41 3.09
C PHE A 90 2.85 -4.67 2.74
N SER A 91 2.96 -3.40 2.37
CA SER A 91 1.81 -2.55 2.09
C SER A 91 2.01 -1.79 0.81
N ILE A 92 0.90 -1.40 0.19
CA ILE A 92 0.88 -0.58 -1.02
C ILE A 92 0.32 0.79 -0.65
N ARG A 93 0.93 1.86 -1.17
CA ARG A 93 0.41 3.21 -0.94
C ARG A 93 -0.88 3.44 -1.71
N SER A 94 -1.70 4.35 -1.22
CA SER A 94 -3.00 4.71 -1.80
C SER A 94 -2.88 5.36 -3.18
N ASP A 95 -1.70 5.89 -3.52
CA ASP A 95 -1.36 6.51 -4.81
C ASP A 95 -0.62 5.55 -5.75
N GLN A 96 -0.74 4.24 -5.55
CA GLN A 96 -0.05 3.21 -6.34
C GLN A 96 -1.00 2.08 -6.77
N VAL A 97 -0.81 1.59 -7.98
CA VAL A 97 -1.47 0.38 -8.49
C VAL A 97 -0.40 -0.64 -8.85
N VAL A 98 -0.45 -1.82 -8.24
CA VAL A 98 0.53 -2.89 -8.49
C VAL A 98 0.24 -3.55 -9.83
N ASP A 99 1.28 -3.67 -10.65
CA ASP A 99 1.27 -4.33 -11.96
C ASP A 99 2.18 -5.57 -11.97
N HIS A 100 3.16 -5.63 -11.07
CA HIS A 100 4.07 -6.76 -10.94
C HIS A 100 4.42 -6.99 -9.47
N ALA A 101 4.52 -8.25 -9.05
CA ALA A 101 5.03 -8.62 -7.74
C ALA A 101 5.81 -9.94 -7.85
N ALA A 102 6.99 -9.98 -7.23
CA ALA A 102 7.81 -11.18 -7.16
C ALA A 102 8.54 -11.26 -5.82
N LEU A 103 8.54 -12.45 -5.22
CA LEU A 103 9.38 -12.75 -4.06
C LEU A 103 10.64 -13.47 -4.55
N HIS A 104 11.79 -12.87 -4.30
CA HIS A 104 13.09 -13.49 -4.49
C HIS A 104 13.54 -14.06 -3.16
N LEU A 105 13.44 -15.38 -3.03
CA LEU A 105 13.65 -16.09 -1.79
C LEU A 105 15.02 -16.77 -1.80
N LYS A 106 15.83 -16.48 -0.79
CA LYS A 106 17.07 -17.19 -0.49
C LYS A 106 16.91 -17.95 0.83
N TYR A 107 17.11 -19.26 0.78
CA TYR A 107 16.88 -20.11 1.94
C TYR A 107 17.78 -21.34 1.95
N THR A 108 17.97 -21.93 3.12
CA THR A 108 18.64 -23.22 3.32
C THR A 108 17.72 -24.09 4.14
N TYR A 109 17.75 -25.41 3.94
CA TYR A 109 16.92 -26.34 4.68
C TYR A 109 17.70 -27.59 5.08
N SER A 110 17.16 -28.31 6.06
CA SER A 110 17.79 -29.50 6.62
C SER A 110 17.95 -30.63 5.61
N PRO A 111 19.14 -31.26 5.51
CA PRO A 111 19.36 -32.49 4.76
C PRO A 111 18.53 -33.70 5.21
N ALA A 112 17.90 -33.62 6.38
CA ALA A 112 17.06 -34.70 6.90
C ALA A 112 15.61 -34.66 6.41
N LEU A 113 15.20 -33.60 5.68
CA LEU A 113 13.84 -33.52 5.15
C LEU A 113 13.64 -34.56 4.04
N LEU A 114 12.48 -35.22 4.05
CA LEU A 114 12.07 -36.15 3.01
C LEU A 114 11.48 -35.38 1.82
N PRO A 115 12.09 -35.39 0.62
CA PRO A 115 11.66 -34.55 -0.51
C PRO A 115 10.24 -34.81 -1.01
N ASP A 116 9.70 -36.00 -0.81
CA ASP A 116 8.37 -36.39 -1.29
C ASP A 116 7.24 -36.03 -0.32
N LEU A 117 7.58 -35.70 0.94
CA LEU A 117 6.63 -35.30 1.97
C LEU A 117 6.82 -33.84 2.41
N SER A 118 8.03 -33.32 2.24
CA SER A 118 8.39 -31.99 2.71
C SER A 118 8.40 -30.97 1.57
N HIS A 119 8.04 -29.73 1.89
CA HIS A 119 8.11 -28.60 0.96
C HIS A 119 8.02 -27.28 1.72
N LEU A 120 8.41 -26.19 1.05
CA LEU A 120 8.13 -24.84 1.51
C LEU A 120 6.92 -24.29 0.76
N ARG A 121 5.83 -24.04 1.46
CA ARG A 121 4.63 -23.40 0.91
C ARG A 121 4.75 -21.89 1.06
N VAL A 122 4.49 -21.17 -0.04
CA VAL A 122 4.43 -19.71 -0.08
C VAL A 122 3.00 -19.28 -0.33
N THR A 123 2.45 -18.45 0.55
CA THR A 123 1.11 -17.88 0.38
C THR A 123 1.15 -16.36 0.43
N VAL A 124 0.26 -15.71 -0.31
CA VAL A 124 0.02 -14.27 -0.22
C VAL A 124 -1.43 -14.07 0.15
N ASN A 125 -1.70 -13.40 1.27
CA ASN A 125 -3.06 -13.18 1.78
C ASN A 125 -3.88 -14.48 1.81
N ASP A 126 -3.27 -15.53 2.38
CA ASP A 126 -3.82 -16.89 2.52
C ASP A 126 -4.06 -17.67 1.21
N VAL A 127 -3.70 -17.11 0.05
CA VAL A 127 -3.73 -17.81 -1.23
C VAL A 127 -2.36 -18.42 -1.53
N THR A 128 -2.30 -19.72 -1.81
CA THR A 128 -1.03 -20.39 -2.16
C THR A 128 -0.58 -19.95 -3.56
N VAL A 129 0.62 -19.35 -3.62
CA VAL A 129 1.23 -18.86 -4.86
C VAL A 129 2.33 -19.78 -5.37
N ALA A 130 3.00 -20.51 -4.48
CA ALA A 130 4.01 -21.49 -4.85
C ALA A 130 4.19 -22.59 -3.79
N THR A 131 4.64 -23.75 -4.25
CA THR A 131 5.16 -24.84 -3.43
C THR A 131 6.58 -25.14 -3.90
N LEU A 132 7.56 -24.87 -3.06
CA LEU A 132 8.97 -25.04 -3.40
C LEU A 132 9.46 -26.41 -2.89
N PRO A 133 10.03 -27.25 -3.77
CA PRO A 133 10.54 -28.55 -3.37
C PRO A 133 11.81 -28.42 -2.51
N VAL A 134 12.07 -29.46 -1.71
CA VAL A 134 13.29 -29.63 -0.90
C VAL A 134 14.06 -30.85 -1.41
N SER A 135 14.75 -30.69 -2.54
CA SER A 135 15.53 -31.75 -3.17
C SER A 135 16.73 -32.19 -2.32
N VAL A 136 17.22 -33.41 -2.49
CA VAL A 136 18.38 -33.90 -1.72
C VAL A 136 19.67 -33.20 -2.17
N GLU A 137 19.77 -32.92 -3.46
CA GLU A 137 20.94 -32.32 -4.10
C GLU A 137 21.22 -30.90 -3.60
N GLU A 138 20.15 -30.18 -3.25
CA GLU A 138 20.20 -28.80 -2.76
C GLU A 138 20.16 -28.67 -1.23
N ALA A 139 19.98 -29.77 -0.50
CA ALA A 139 19.83 -29.70 0.95
C ALA A 139 21.13 -29.28 1.66
N GLY A 140 21.00 -28.50 2.74
CA GLY A 140 22.13 -28.00 3.51
C GLY A 140 22.98 -26.91 2.83
N ARG A 141 22.65 -26.48 1.61
CA ARG A 141 23.28 -25.33 0.94
C ARG A 141 22.26 -24.21 0.69
N PRO A 142 22.73 -22.95 0.53
CA PRO A 142 21.86 -21.86 0.11
C PRO A 142 21.26 -22.12 -1.28
N VAL A 143 19.96 -21.90 -1.39
CA VAL A 143 19.17 -22.01 -2.63
C VAL A 143 18.44 -20.70 -2.86
N GLU A 144 18.32 -20.30 -4.11
CA GLU A 144 17.54 -19.12 -4.53
C GLU A 144 16.37 -19.55 -5.41
N ARG A 145 15.19 -18.97 -5.17
CA ARG A 145 13.96 -19.22 -5.94
C ARG A 145 13.20 -17.92 -6.13
N ASP A 146 12.73 -17.72 -7.35
CA ASP A 146 11.85 -16.62 -7.70
C ASP A 146 10.41 -17.11 -7.73
N VAL A 147 9.56 -16.44 -6.95
CA VAL A 147 8.12 -16.73 -6.86
C VAL A 147 7.36 -15.55 -7.43
N ALA A 148 6.78 -15.74 -8.61
CA ALA A 148 5.87 -14.77 -9.20
C ALA A 148 4.59 -14.70 -8.37
N ILE A 149 4.16 -13.47 -8.06
CA ILE A 149 2.94 -13.20 -7.30
C ILE A 149 1.98 -12.49 -8.26
N ASP A 150 0.77 -13.03 -8.39
CA ASP A 150 -0.28 -12.38 -9.18
C ASP A 150 -0.63 -11.03 -8.53
N PRO A 151 -0.48 -9.90 -9.26
CA PRO A 151 -0.80 -8.56 -8.73
C PRO A 151 -2.22 -8.43 -8.17
N ARG A 152 -3.17 -9.24 -8.66
CA ARG A 152 -4.57 -9.24 -8.20
C ARG A 152 -4.75 -9.78 -6.78
N LEU A 153 -3.75 -10.49 -6.25
CA LEU A 153 -3.73 -10.93 -4.86
C LEU A 153 -3.26 -9.82 -3.91
N VAL A 154 -2.66 -8.75 -4.44
CA VAL A 154 -2.13 -7.64 -3.66
C VAL A 154 -3.24 -6.61 -3.40
N THR A 155 -3.39 -6.26 -2.13
CA THR A 155 -4.33 -5.27 -1.60
C THR A 155 -3.57 -4.17 -0.88
N ASP A 156 -4.24 -3.37 -0.04
CA ASP A 156 -3.63 -2.28 0.71
C ASP A 156 -2.58 -2.78 1.73
N TYR A 157 -2.93 -3.81 2.50
CA TYR A 157 -2.08 -4.44 3.50
C TYR A 157 -1.96 -5.93 3.18
N ASN A 158 -0.75 -6.41 3.09
CA ASN A 158 -0.48 -7.74 2.59
C ASN A 158 0.46 -8.50 3.50
N ARG A 159 0.39 -9.81 3.39
CA ARG A 159 1.30 -10.71 4.09
C ARG A 159 1.71 -11.85 3.17
N VAL A 160 3.02 -11.97 2.96
CA VAL A 160 3.61 -13.20 2.43
C VAL A 160 3.87 -14.14 3.60
N ASN A 161 3.30 -15.34 3.58
CA ASN A 161 3.66 -16.39 4.53
C ASN A 161 4.56 -17.42 3.87
N LEU A 162 5.64 -17.74 4.57
CA LEU A 162 6.50 -18.87 4.28
C LEU A 162 6.21 -19.94 5.32
N GLN A 163 5.86 -21.14 4.87
CA GLN A 163 5.56 -22.25 5.75
C GLN A 163 6.36 -23.48 5.35
N LEU A 164 7.13 -24.01 6.30
CA LEU A 164 7.74 -25.32 6.17
C LEU A 164 6.67 -26.37 6.46
N ILE A 165 6.43 -27.26 5.50
CA ILE A 165 5.82 -28.56 5.75
C ILE A 165 6.98 -29.55 5.78
N GLY A 166 7.35 -30.03 6.97
CA GLY A 166 8.59 -30.78 7.17
C GLY A 166 8.34 -32.16 7.75
N HIS A 167 8.93 -33.19 7.14
CA HIS A 167 8.90 -34.56 7.61
C HIS A 167 10.29 -35.17 7.46
N TYR A 168 10.79 -35.87 8.49
CA TYR A 168 12.12 -36.52 8.45
C TYR A 168 12.05 -38.05 8.45
N THR A 169 10.87 -38.61 8.70
CA THR A 169 10.61 -40.04 8.68
C THR A 169 9.21 -40.31 8.11
N ARG A 170 8.99 -41.53 7.60
CA ARG A 170 7.66 -42.01 7.15
C ARG A 170 6.90 -42.73 8.27
N GLU A 171 7.54 -42.89 9.42
CA GLU A 171 6.97 -43.53 10.59
C GLU A 171 6.43 -42.48 11.58
N CYS A 172 6.27 -42.87 12.85
CA CYS A 172 5.99 -41.90 13.91
C CYS A 172 7.14 -40.90 13.99
N GLU A 173 6.82 -39.61 13.89
CA GLU A 173 7.77 -38.50 13.99
C GLU A 173 7.53 -37.68 15.26
N ASP A 174 8.58 -37.06 15.77
CA ASP A 174 8.48 -35.98 16.76
C ASP A 174 8.26 -34.65 16.00
N PRO A 175 7.14 -33.93 16.23
CA PRO A 175 6.81 -32.72 15.48
C PRO A 175 7.81 -31.57 15.68
N ASP A 176 8.58 -31.59 16.77
CA ASP A 176 9.57 -30.56 17.13
C ASP A 176 11.01 -31.07 17.00
N HIS A 177 11.22 -32.21 16.32
CA HIS A 177 12.53 -32.78 16.15
C HIS A 177 13.53 -31.77 15.58
N THR A 178 14.74 -31.73 16.13
CA THR A 178 15.74 -30.68 15.84
C THR A 178 16.21 -30.66 14.38
N SER A 179 15.98 -31.75 13.64
CA SER A 179 16.27 -31.86 12.22
C SER A 179 15.21 -31.22 11.31
N LEU A 180 14.07 -30.78 11.84
CA LEU A 180 13.00 -30.12 11.09
C LEU A 180 13.22 -28.60 11.10
N TRP A 181 13.95 -28.12 10.10
CA TRP A 181 14.19 -26.69 9.96
C TRP A 181 14.39 -26.23 8.51
N ALA A 182 14.02 -24.97 8.27
CA ALA A 182 14.38 -24.19 7.10
C ALA A 182 14.70 -22.75 7.54
N ASN A 183 15.83 -22.22 7.08
CA ASN A 183 16.29 -20.87 7.38
C ASN A 183 16.08 -19.96 6.16
N ILE A 184 15.39 -18.84 6.38
CA ILE A 184 15.15 -17.81 5.37
C ILE A 184 16.17 -16.68 5.58
N ASP A 185 16.99 -16.46 4.56
CA ASP A 185 18.03 -15.42 4.60
C ASP A 185 17.39 -14.03 4.50
N SER A 186 17.82 -13.11 5.37
CA SER A 186 17.39 -11.71 5.38
C SER A 186 17.70 -10.93 4.08
N ALA A 187 18.60 -11.46 3.23
CA ALA A 187 18.90 -10.95 1.90
C ALA A 187 17.81 -11.24 0.87
N SER A 188 16.86 -12.12 1.18
CA SER A 188 15.62 -12.29 0.41
C SER A 188 14.89 -10.95 0.29
N TYR A 189 14.15 -10.76 -0.79
CA TYR A 189 13.50 -9.48 -1.05
C TYR A 189 12.22 -9.63 -1.86
N LEU A 190 11.32 -8.67 -1.64
CA LEU A 190 10.13 -8.46 -2.45
C LEU A 190 10.45 -7.42 -3.52
N GLU A 191 10.19 -7.75 -4.78
CA GLU A 191 10.15 -6.81 -5.89
C GLU A 191 8.70 -6.47 -6.23
N LEU A 192 8.41 -5.17 -6.33
CA LEU A 192 7.10 -4.66 -6.73
C LEU A 192 7.29 -3.72 -7.92
N GLY A 193 6.48 -3.92 -8.96
CA GLY A 193 6.25 -2.97 -10.04
C GLY A 193 4.89 -2.32 -9.88
N TRP A 194 4.82 -1.00 -9.96
CA TRP A 194 3.60 -0.24 -9.75
C TRP A 194 3.51 0.98 -10.66
N LEU A 195 2.28 1.37 -11.01
CA LEU A 195 1.98 2.62 -11.68
C LEU A 195 1.48 3.64 -10.66
N PRO A 196 1.93 4.91 -10.73
CA PRO A 196 1.35 5.95 -9.88
C PRO A 196 -0.12 6.19 -10.27
N LEU A 197 -0.97 6.36 -9.25
CA LEU A 197 -2.38 6.71 -9.39
C LEU A 197 -2.56 8.21 -9.17
N PRO A 198 -2.97 8.98 -10.19
CA PRO A 198 -3.21 10.41 -10.02
C PRO A 198 -4.40 10.65 -9.08
N LEU A 199 -4.12 11.20 -7.91
CA LEU A 199 -5.16 11.60 -6.95
C LEU A 199 -5.80 12.93 -7.36
N SER A 200 -7.07 13.12 -7.02
CA SER A 200 -7.72 14.42 -7.17
C SER A 200 -7.07 15.46 -6.26
N ASN A 201 -7.11 16.73 -6.66
CA ASN A 201 -6.74 17.84 -5.78
C ASN A 201 -7.89 18.06 -4.79
N ASP A 202 -7.88 17.33 -3.68
CA ASP A 202 -8.90 17.43 -2.64
C ASP A 202 -8.25 17.36 -1.26
N LEU A 203 -8.45 18.40 -0.45
CA LEU A 203 -7.96 18.47 0.92
C LEU A 203 -8.59 17.41 1.84
N ALA A 204 -9.75 16.85 1.48
CA ALA A 204 -10.37 15.75 2.22
C ALA A 204 -9.53 14.46 2.20
N LEU A 205 -8.58 14.34 1.26
CA LEU A 205 -7.66 13.20 1.18
C LEU A 205 -6.47 13.31 2.13
N LEU A 206 -6.27 14.46 2.78
CA LEU A 206 -5.15 14.65 3.70
C LEU A 206 -5.20 13.60 4.82
N PRO A 207 -4.04 13.01 5.18
CA PRO A 207 -2.69 13.45 4.82
C PRO A 207 -2.12 12.88 3.50
N VAL A 208 -2.86 12.05 2.76
CA VAL A 208 -2.41 11.48 1.48
C VAL A 208 -2.39 12.56 0.39
N PRO A 209 -1.39 12.59 -0.52
CA PRO A 209 -0.26 11.66 -0.66
C PRO A 209 1.02 12.08 0.10
N PHE A 210 0.98 13.17 0.86
CA PHE A 210 2.14 13.71 1.58
C PHE A 210 2.62 12.78 2.69
N PHE A 211 1.67 12.08 3.33
CA PHE A 211 1.94 10.97 4.23
C PHE A 211 0.87 9.90 4.02
N ASP A 212 1.30 8.64 3.96
CA ASP A 212 0.42 7.47 3.92
C ASP A 212 0.85 6.52 5.04
N SER A 213 -0.09 6.11 5.89
CA SER A 213 0.17 5.21 7.01
C SER A 213 0.62 3.82 6.58
N ARG A 214 0.33 3.45 5.32
CA ARG A 214 0.73 2.20 4.66
C ARG A 214 2.21 2.21 4.29
N ASP A 215 2.82 3.37 4.07
CA ASP A 215 4.25 3.47 3.79
C ASP A 215 5.05 3.26 5.09
N THR A 216 5.86 2.21 5.14
CA THR A 216 6.68 1.87 6.33
C THR A 216 8.04 2.55 6.34
N ARG A 217 8.40 3.24 5.25
CA ARG A 217 9.69 3.94 5.13
C ARG A 217 9.70 5.22 5.96
N ARG A 218 10.90 5.76 6.20
CA ARG A 218 11.07 7.11 6.77
C ARG A 218 10.35 8.12 5.88
N LEU A 219 9.59 9.02 6.49
CA LEU A 219 8.94 10.12 5.75
C LEU A 219 10.01 11.09 5.25
N GLU A 220 10.07 11.33 3.94
CA GLU A 220 10.87 12.39 3.33
C GLU A 220 9.94 13.35 2.60
N LEU A 221 9.72 14.53 3.18
CA LEU A 221 8.75 15.50 2.66
C LEU A 221 9.39 16.89 2.52
N PRO A 222 9.73 17.31 1.30
CA PRO A 222 10.32 18.62 1.07
C PRO A 222 9.42 19.79 1.47
N PHE A 223 10.01 20.82 2.05
CA PHE A 223 9.40 22.13 2.31
C PHE A 223 10.02 23.18 1.39
N VAL A 224 9.17 23.91 0.66
CA VAL A 224 9.57 24.89 -0.34
C VAL A 224 9.14 26.28 0.10
N PHE A 225 10.07 27.23 0.02
CA PHE A 225 9.82 28.65 0.20
C PHE A 225 10.15 29.41 -1.10
N ALA A 226 9.55 30.58 -1.33
CA ALA A 226 9.87 31.39 -2.50
C ALA A 226 11.29 31.98 -2.49
N GLY A 227 11.87 32.16 -1.30
CA GLY A 227 13.18 32.74 -1.07
C GLY A 227 13.63 32.44 0.35
N GLN A 228 14.49 33.29 0.93
CA GLN A 228 14.86 33.16 2.35
C GLN A 228 13.60 33.35 3.22
N PRO A 229 13.20 32.33 4.02
CA PRO A 229 11.96 32.39 4.77
C PRO A 229 12.07 33.36 5.95
N ALA A 230 11.03 34.17 6.14
CA ALA A 230 10.88 34.98 7.35
C ALA A 230 10.47 34.11 8.56
N ASN A 231 10.59 34.65 9.78
CA ASN A 231 10.26 33.92 11.01
C ASN A 231 8.82 33.38 11.03
N GLY A 232 7.83 34.11 10.51
CA GLY A 232 6.45 33.62 10.43
C GLY A 232 6.28 32.42 9.49
N GLN A 233 6.99 32.41 8.36
CA GLN A 233 7.00 31.25 7.44
C GLN A 233 7.69 30.04 8.09
N LEU A 234 8.80 30.24 8.81
CA LEU A 234 9.47 29.18 9.56
C LEU A 234 8.59 28.63 10.69
N GLN A 235 7.83 29.50 11.37
CA GLN A 235 6.89 29.09 12.40
C GLN A 235 5.76 28.22 11.80
N ALA A 236 5.14 28.67 10.71
CA ALA A 236 4.11 27.91 10.02
C ALA A 236 4.65 26.55 9.52
N ALA A 237 5.83 26.53 8.90
CA ALA A 237 6.49 25.29 8.49
C ALA A 237 6.81 24.36 9.67
N GLY A 238 7.22 24.93 10.82
CA GLY A 238 7.46 24.20 12.07
C GLY A 238 6.21 23.50 12.59
N ILE A 239 5.06 24.16 12.54
CA ILE A 239 3.77 23.57 12.94
C ILE A 239 3.40 22.39 12.03
N VAL A 240 3.48 22.58 10.71
CA VAL A 240 3.12 21.54 9.72
C VAL A 240 4.08 20.36 9.77
N SER A 241 5.40 20.61 9.87
CA SER A 241 6.40 19.55 10.02
C SER A 241 6.25 18.80 11.35
N SER A 242 5.86 19.47 12.44
CA SER A 242 5.54 18.79 13.70
C SER A 242 4.35 17.85 13.57
N TRP A 243 3.31 18.26 12.85
CA TRP A 243 2.14 17.41 12.58
C TRP A 243 2.52 16.17 11.74
N PHE A 244 3.24 16.35 10.63
CA PHE A 244 3.74 15.22 9.84
C PHE A 244 4.73 14.34 10.62
N GLY A 245 5.56 14.93 11.48
CA GLY A 245 6.46 14.20 12.37
C GLY A 245 5.71 13.32 13.36
N ALA A 246 4.62 13.84 13.94
CA ALA A 246 3.74 13.07 14.82
C ALA A 246 3.07 11.90 14.08
N LEU A 247 2.64 12.10 12.82
CA LEU A 247 2.09 11.05 11.98
C LEU A 247 3.12 9.96 11.64
N ALA A 248 4.37 10.34 11.34
CA ALA A 248 5.44 9.41 10.99
C ALA A 248 5.81 8.46 12.15
N GLY A 249 5.74 8.95 13.39
CA GLY A 249 5.97 8.17 14.61
C GLY A 249 7.34 7.48 14.60
N TYR A 250 7.35 6.17 14.84
CA TYR A 250 8.59 5.37 14.93
C TYR A 250 9.43 5.36 13.66
N ARG A 251 8.84 5.63 12.48
CA ARG A 251 9.53 5.62 11.18
C ARG A 251 10.53 6.77 11.04
N GLY A 252 10.32 7.83 11.82
CA GLY A 252 11.03 9.10 11.69
C GLY A 252 10.62 9.90 10.45
N ALA A 253 11.01 11.17 10.43
CA ALA A 253 10.75 12.08 9.33
C ALA A 253 11.98 12.95 9.02
N MET A 254 12.14 13.31 7.76
CA MET A 254 13.12 14.25 7.26
C MET A 254 12.40 15.25 6.36
N PHE A 255 12.66 16.54 6.58
CA PHE A 255 12.01 17.63 5.86
C PHE A 255 13.08 18.47 5.13
N PRO A 256 13.55 18.05 3.95
CA PRO A 256 14.50 18.83 3.16
C PRO A 256 13.91 20.20 2.81
N VAL A 257 14.72 21.26 2.84
CA VAL A 257 14.26 22.63 2.56
C VAL A 257 14.86 23.12 1.25
N SER A 258 14.02 23.69 0.37
CA SER A 258 14.47 24.40 -0.84
C SER A 258 13.86 25.81 -0.93
N THR A 259 14.54 26.69 -1.64
CA THR A 259 14.10 28.06 -1.89
C THR A 259 14.01 28.34 -3.40
N GLY A 260 13.00 29.08 -3.83
CA GLY A 260 12.82 29.57 -5.20
C GLY A 260 12.36 28.55 -6.24
N ALA A 261 12.58 27.26 -6.00
CA ALA A 261 12.26 26.19 -6.95
C ALA A 261 11.43 25.06 -6.32
N LEU A 262 10.39 24.64 -7.05
CA LEU A 262 9.61 23.44 -6.76
C LEU A 262 10.45 22.17 -7.03
N PRO A 263 10.22 21.07 -6.31
CA PRO A 263 10.96 19.83 -6.53
C PRO A 263 10.70 19.29 -7.94
N ALA A 264 11.71 18.67 -8.54
CA ALA A 264 11.61 18.09 -9.88
C ALA A 264 10.62 16.91 -9.94
N ARG A 265 10.40 16.22 -8.82
CA ARG A 265 9.49 15.07 -8.69
C ARG A 265 8.86 14.99 -7.31
N GLY A 266 7.74 14.30 -7.22
CA GLY A 266 7.08 13.94 -5.97
C GLY A 266 6.33 15.09 -5.29
N ASN A 267 6.06 14.87 -4.00
CA ASN A 267 5.21 15.73 -3.19
C ASN A 267 6.02 16.76 -2.41
N ALA A 268 5.46 17.93 -2.12
CA ALA A 268 6.07 18.91 -1.22
C ALA A 268 5.05 19.80 -0.51
N VAL A 269 5.47 20.37 0.62
CA VAL A 269 4.76 21.45 1.29
C VAL A 269 5.32 22.79 0.83
N VAL A 270 4.48 23.71 0.39
CA VAL A 270 4.85 25.06 -0.03
C VAL A 270 4.29 26.06 0.97
N VAL A 271 5.14 26.87 1.58
CA VAL A 271 4.71 27.93 2.49
C VAL A 271 4.96 29.28 1.82
N ALA A 272 3.88 29.99 1.46
CA ALA A 272 3.98 31.17 0.61
C ALA A 272 2.93 32.23 0.95
N THR A 273 3.26 33.48 0.63
CA THR A 273 2.32 34.62 0.64
C THR A 273 2.13 35.12 -0.79
N PRO A 274 1.07 35.88 -1.10
CA PRO A 274 0.87 36.44 -2.45
C PRO A 274 2.03 37.30 -2.97
N ARG A 275 2.87 37.83 -2.07
CA ARG A 275 4.02 38.67 -2.40
C ARG A 275 5.27 37.86 -2.75
N ASN A 276 5.37 36.63 -2.24
CA ASN A 276 6.57 35.80 -2.30
C ASN A 276 6.17 34.40 -2.80
N LEU A 277 6.24 34.19 -4.12
CA LEU A 277 5.84 32.95 -4.79
C LEU A 277 7.04 32.20 -5.37
N PRO A 278 7.14 30.87 -5.18
CA PRO A 278 8.07 30.06 -5.95
C PRO A 278 7.77 30.17 -7.45
N ALA A 279 8.82 30.12 -8.28
CA ALA A 279 8.66 30.21 -9.72
C ALA A 279 7.82 29.04 -10.27
N GLY A 280 6.95 29.34 -11.24
CA GLY A 280 6.12 28.34 -11.92
C GLY A 280 4.84 27.92 -11.18
N LEU A 281 4.54 28.52 -10.02
CA LEU A 281 3.32 28.24 -9.26
C LEU A 281 2.27 29.34 -9.44
N ALA A 282 1.11 29.00 -10.00
CA ALA A 282 -0.06 29.87 -9.99
C ALA A 282 -0.86 29.63 -8.70
N LEU A 283 -1.03 30.67 -7.88
CA LEU A 283 -1.83 30.57 -6.67
C LEU A 283 -3.31 30.82 -6.93
N PRO A 284 -4.21 30.17 -6.16
CA PRO A 284 -5.58 30.64 -6.02
C PRO A 284 -5.61 32.00 -5.32
N GLU A 285 -6.72 32.72 -5.42
CA GLU A 285 -6.91 34.00 -4.72
C GLU A 285 -6.82 33.81 -3.20
N VAL A 286 -5.84 34.46 -2.57
CA VAL A 286 -5.61 34.36 -1.12
C VAL A 286 -6.37 35.47 -0.40
N ALA A 287 -7.62 35.19 -0.03
CA ALA A 287 -8.48 36.13 0.70
C ALA A 287 -8.33 36.06 2.24
N GLY A 288 -7.56 35.11 2.77
CA GLY A 288 -7.34 34.89 4.20
C GLY A 288 -6.44 33.67 4.45
N PRO A 289 -6.39 33.12 5.69
CA PRO A 289 -5.70 31.87 5.98
C PRO A 289 -6.25 30.75 5.11
N MET A 290 -5.39 30.07 4.35
CA MET A 290 -5.85 29.16 3.30
C MET A 290 -4.93 27.96 3.16
N LEU A 291 -5.55 26.81 2.90
CA LEU A 291 -4.87 25.59 2.49
C LEU A 291 -5.31 25.25 1.07
N ALA A 292 -4.40 24.72 0.26
CA ALA A 292 -4.72 24.23 -1.06
C ALA A 292 -3.87 23.01 -1.43
N VAL A 293 -4.41 22.14 -2.27
CA VAL A 293 -3.66 21.04 -2.90
C VAL A 293 -3.64 21.29 -4.40
N LEU A 294 -2.44 21.35 -4.97
CA LEU A 294 -2.23 21.47 -6.40
C LEU A 294 -1.43 20.28 -6.93
N SER A 295 -1.47 20.05 -8.23
CA SER A 295 -0.54 19.09 -8.86
C SER A 295 0.83 19.75 -9.03
N ASN A 296 1.90 18.99 -8.84
CA ASN A 296 3.26 19.48 -9.04
C ASN A 296 3.48 19.74 -10.56
N PRO A 297 3.75 20.98 -10.99
CA PRO A 297 3.96 21.29 -12.40
C PRO A 297 5.11 20.52 -13.04
N ASN A 298 6.10 20.10 -12.24
CA ASN A 298 7.27 19.35 -12.71
C ASN A 298 7.02 17.84 -12.79
N ASP A 299 5.96 17.34 -12.17
CA ASP A 299 5.67 15.91 -12.08
C ASP A 299 4.16 15.66 -11.93
N ALA A 300 3.56 15.09 -12.97
CA ALA A 300 2.12 14.80 -13.02
C ALA A 300 1.65 13.82 -11.93
N GLY A 301 2.54 13.01 -11.35
CA GLY A 301 2.23 12.15 -10.20
C GLY A 301 2.39 12.84 -8.84
N GLY A 302 3.02 14.00 -8.79
CA GLY A 302 3.30 14.74 -7.55
C GLY A 302 2.21 15.73 -7.17
N LYS A 303 2.08 16.02 -5.88
CA LYS A 303 1.17 17.03 -5.31
C LYS A 303 1.91 18.05 -4.46
N LEU A 304 1.37 19.26 -4.41
CA LEU A 304 1.86 20.34 -3.57
C LEU A 304 0.79 20.69 -2.54
N LEU A 305 1.15 20.68 -1.26
CA LEU A 305 0.31 21.19 -0.18
C LEU A 305 0.72 22.62 0.10
N LEU A 306 -0.16 23.56 -0.22
CA LEU A 306 0.09 24.98 -0.07
C LEU A 306 -0.47 25.44 1.27
N VAL A 307 0.38 26.09 2.06
CA VAL A 307 0.03 26.80 3.29
C VAL A 307 0.17 28.28 3.01
N LEU A 308 -0.97 28.96 2.93
CA LEU A 308 -1.09 30.32 2.40
C LEU A 308 -1.71 31.26 3.42
N GLY A 309 -1.29 32.53 3.34
CA GLY A 309 -1.84 33.64 4.11
C GLY A 309 -1.36 34.97 3.53
N ARG A 310 -2.10 36.05 3.82
CA ARG A 310 -1.72 37.41 3.43
C ARG A 310 -0.55 37.94 4.26
N ASP A 311 -0.41 37.44 5.48
CA ASP A 311 0.64 37.77 6.45
C ASP A 311 1.04 36.55 7.31
N ASP A 312 2.00 36.77 8.21
CA ASP A 312 2.54 35.75 9.12
C ASP A 312 1.47 35.18 10.08
N ALA A 313 0.49 35.99 10.49
CA ALA A 313 -0.56 35.55 11.41
C ALA A 313 -1.52 34.59 10.70
N GLU A 314 -1.87 34.88 9.45
CA GLU A 314 -2.70 34.00 8.62
C GLU A 314 -1.98 32.71 8.23
N LEU A 315 -0.67 32.78 7.94
CA LEU A 315 0.14 31.58 7.70
C LEU A 315 0.13 30.64 8.92
N ARG A 316 0.32 31.22 10.12
CA ARG A 316 0.24 30.46 11.37
C ARG A 316 -1.15 29.86 11.55
N ALA A 317 -2.21 30.65 11.34
CA ALA A 317 -3.58 30.15 11.45
C ALA A 317 -3.86 28.98 10.48
N ALA A 318 -3.38 29.07 9.23
CA ALA A 318 -3.51 28.00 8.24
C ALA A 318 -2.78 26.72 8.66
N ALA A 319 -1.53 26.85 9.11
CA ALA A 319 -0.74 25.74 9.63
C ALA A 319 -1.37 25.09 10.87
N THR A 320 -1.86 25.89 11.81
CA THR A 320 -2.52 25.40 13.04
C THR A 320 -3.82 24.68 12.71
N ALA A 321 -4.66 25.21 11.82
CA ALA A 321 -5.90 24.55 11.43
C ALA A 321 -5.66 23.18 10.78
N LEU A 322 -4.61 23.06 9.94
CA LEU A 322 -4.18 21.78 9.39
C LEU A 322 -3.78 20.80 10.50
N ALA A 323 -2.90 21.23 11.40
CA ALA A 323 -2.39 20.38 12.48
C ALA A 323 -3.49 19.93 13.47
N LEU A 324 -4.51 20.76 13.67
CA LEU A 324 -5.68 20.45 14.50
C LEU A 324 -6.76 19.62 13.78
N GLY A 325 -6.56 19.28 12.50
CA GLY A 325 -7.51 18.45 11.74
C GLY A 325 -8.82 19.17 11.42
N ALA A 326 -8.76 20.45 11.06
CA ALA A 326 -9.93 21.17 10.56
C ALA A 326 -10.60 20.39 9.41
N PRO A 327 -11.93 20.38 9.29
CA PRO A 327 -12.61 19.73 8.18
C PRO A 327 -12.35 20.51 6.90
N LEU A 328 -11.58 19.93 5.98
CA LEU A 328 -11.19 20.52 4.70
C LEU A 328 -11.73 19.67 3.55
N SER A 329 -12.14 20.31 2.46
CA SER A 329 -12.58 19.62 1.24
C SER A 329 -12.36 20.51 0.02
N GLY A 330 -12.31 19.87 -1.15
CA GLY A 330 -12.02 20.53 -2.42
C GLY A 330 -10.55 20.87 -2.59
N ALA A 331 -10.20 21.45 -3.74
CA ALA A 331 -8.82 21.79 -4.08
C ALA A 331 -8.22 22.88 -3.19
N SER A 332 -9.07 23.72 -2.58
CA SER A 332 -8.64 24.77 -1.67
C SER A 332 -9.72 25.14 -0.67
N ALA A 333 -9.32 25.51 0.54
CA ALA A 333 -10.21 25.93 1.60
C ALA A 333 -9.65 27.17 2.32
N THR A 334 -10.43 28.23 2.36
CA THR A 334 -10.18 29.40 3.22
C THR A 334 -10.77 29.15 4.59
N LEU A 335 -9.96 29.32 5.63
CA LEU A 335 -10.34 29.03 7.01
C LEU A 335 -11.05 30.24 7.62
N ARG A 336 -12.15 29.98 8.33
CA ARG A 336 -12.89 30.97 9.11
C ARG A 336 -12.67 30.67 10.59
N ASP A 337 -12.30 31.68 11.37
CA ASP A 337 -12.11 31.66 12.83
C ASP A 337 -11.41 30.41 13.37
N VAL A 338 -10.09 30.32 13.17
CA VAL A 338 -9.26 29.32 13.85
C VAL A 338 -9.19 29.71 15.33
N LYS A 339 -9.95 29.03 16.19
CA LYS A 339 -9.79 29.17 17.65
C LYS A 339 -8.36 28.79 18.00
N GLU A 340 -7.60 29.72 18.57
CA GLU A 340 -6.30 29.41 19.15
C GLU A 340 -6.48 28.35 20.25
N ALA A 341 -5.67 27.30 20.19
CA ALA A 341 -5.51 26.39 21.32
C ALA A 341 -4.87 27.19 22.45
N ALA A 342 -5.57 27.29 23.59
CA ALA A 342 -5.13 27.94 24.82
C ALA A 342 -3.98 27.17 25.49
#